data_AF-A0A5C9EHK1-F1
#
_entry.id   AF-A0A5C9EHK1-F1
#
_cell.length_a   1.000
_cell.length_b   1.000
_cell.length_c   1.000
_cell.angle_alpha   90.00
_cell.angle_beta   90.00
_cell.angle_gamma   90.00
#
_symmetry.space_group_name_H-M   'P 1'
#
loop_
_entity.id
_entity.type
_entity.pdbx_description
1 polymer ?
#
loop_
_entity_poly.entity_id
_entity_poly.type
_entity_poly.pdbx_seq_one_letter_code
_entity_poly.pdbx_strand_id
1 'polypeptide(L)'
;MTIQLCILRIFLVLNIYIINISIFINYKRCAWKKGRILTKTYKEINEKIEKGTALVLTAEEMIDYVEENGVSIAAEEVDVVTTGTFGPMCSSGAFLNFGHADPPIKFDHLWLNGVHAYHGNAAVDCYIGVTRMADKRPYEYGGGHVIEDLISKKEIRLRGISDTTDCYPLDEVDTNITIDDVNQAILCNPRNAYQRYVCAVNGTDKTMYTYMGKLLPHFGNAHYAGSGCLNPLTNDPDYETIGMGTRIFLGGGIGYVVGEGTQHNPKEGFGTLFVKGDLKQMTPKYLKGAKFEKYGVSMFCGLGVPIPILNEKMAEKTAIKDEDITTEIVDYGIPRRERPTIRKTNYKELKSGSVRINGKDVKCSSMSSLYYAREIAEELKLWIEKAKFFLNPPAEKLPTKRIFKSMKQTSKLKFVKDLKRKAIICYDDCDIKIVAKKIIEENMNHIIITDHDKKLKGIVTSFDVTKAIAENKSELENIITKRVITTTDNEPITIAARKMKTNQISALPVIDNHNKVQGIITSEDLM
;
A
#
# COMPACT_ATOMS: atom_id res chain seq x y z
N MET A 1 39.33 32.69 -66.61
CA MET A 1 38.17 32.03 -65.96
C MET A 1 38.45 30.56 -65.59
N THR A 2 39.72 30.15 -65.44
CA THR A 2 40.09 28.71 -65.44
C THR A 2 40.73 28.23 -64.13
N ILE A 3 41.28 29.14 -63.31
CA ILE A 3 41.92 28.78 -62.03
C ILE A 3 40.90 28.74 -60.88
N GLN A 4 39.89 29.61 -60.92
CA GLN A 4 38.87 29.75 -59.87
C GLN A 4 37.90 28.55 -59.84
N LEU A 5 37.62 27.92 -60.99
CA LEU A 5 36.84 26.66 -61.05
C LEU A 5 37.63 25.44 -60.56
N CYS A 6 38.96 25.42 -60.71
CA CYS A 6 39.79 24.32 -60.21
C CYS A 6 39.87 24.33 -58.68
N ILE A 7 40.01 25.50 -58.06
CA ILE A 7 40.07 25.62 -56.58
C ILE A 7 38.72 25.24 -55.95
N LEU A 8 37.59 25.63 -56.56
CA LEU A 8 36.26 25.28 -56.07
C LEU A 8 35.99 23.76 -56.15
N ARG A 9 36.46 23.09 -57.22
CA ARG A 9 36.37 21.63 -57.36
C ARG A 9 37.23 20.90 -56.33
N ILE A 10 38.43 21.39 -56.04
CA ILE A 10 39.31 20.79 -55.02
C ILE A 10 38.69 20.93 -53.63
N PHE A 11 38.10 22.08 -53.29
CA PHE A 11 37.41 22.29 -52.01
C PHE A 11 36.17 21.42 -51.84
N LEU A 12 35.38 21.22 -52.90
CA LEU A 12 34.21 20.32 -52.86
C LEU A 12 34.63 18.85 -52.66
N VAL A 13 35.68 18.41 -53.36
CA VAL A 13 36.18 17.03 -53.24
C VAL A 13 36.77 16.78 -51.85
N LEU A 14 37.52 17.74 -51.28
CA LEU A 14 38.04 17.66 -49.92
C LEU A 14 36.93 17.64 -48.86
N ASN A 15 35.89 18.46 -49.00
CA ASN A 15 34.75 18.45 -48.07
C ASN A 15 33.97 17.13 -48.13
N ILE A 16 33.76 16.59 -49.34
CA ILE A 16 33.10 15.28 -49.51
C ILE A 16 33.96 14.15 -48.93
N TYR A 17 35.29 14.22 -49.06
CA TYR A 17 36.20 13.26 -48.43
C TYR A 17 36.19 13.37 -46.90
N ILE A 18 36.17 14.58 -46.32
CA ILE A 18 36.11 14.78 -44.87
C ILE A 18 34.77 14.30 -44.30
N ILE A 19 33.65 14.61 -44.97
CA ILE A 19 32.32 14.13 -44.58
C ILE A 19 32.24 12.61 -44.67
N ASN A 20 32.74 12.00 -45.74
CA ASN A 20 32.79 10.56 -45.87
C ASN A 20 33.72 9.90 -44.85
N ILE A 21 34.85 10.50 -44.49
CA ILE A 21 35.73 10.02 -43.42
C ILE A 21 35.02 10.11 -42.07
N SER A 22 34.32 11.20 -41.78
CA SER A 22 33.53 11.35 -40.53
C SER A 22 32.39 10.34 -40.44
N ILE A 23 31.67 10.12 -41.55
CA ILE A 23 30.60 9.10 -41.63
C ILE A 23 31.21 7.71 -41.51
N PHE A 24 32.34 7.42 -42.16
CA PHE A 24 32.99 6.11 -42.11
C PHE A 24 33.66 5.83 -40.75
N ILE A 25 34.16 6.85 -40.06
CA ILE A 25 34.64 6.76 -38.67
C ILE A 25 33.47 6.55 -37.71
N ASN A 26 32.34 7.24 -37.88
CA ASN A 26 31.13 6.99 -37.08
C ASN A 26 30.53 5.61 -37.37
N TYR A 27 30.51 5.17 -38.63
CA TYR A 27 30.03 3.85 -39.02
C TYR A 27 30.98 2.75 -38.53
N LYS A 28 32.30 2.94 -38.59
CA LYS A 28 33.28 2.03 -37.97
C LYS A 28 33.21 2.08 -36.45
N ARG A 29 32.98 3.22 -35.80
CA ARG A 29 32.72 3.30 -34.34
C ARG A 29 31.46 2.52 -33.96
N CYS A 30 30.35 2.68 -34.69
CA CYS A 30 29.13 1.90 -34.53
C CYS A 30 29.34 0.41 -34.80
N ALA A 31 30.12 0.05 -35.83
CA ALA A 31 30.33 -1.34 -36.23
C ALA A 31 31.39 -2.07 -35.36
N TRP A 32 32.41 -1.38 -34.85
CA TRP A 32 33.38 -1.91 -33.88
C TRP A 32 32.81 -1.99 -32.46
N LYS A 33 31.82 -1.15 -32.10
CA LYS A 33 31.18 -1.17 -30.76
C LYS A 33 30.09 -2.24 -30.60
N LYS A 34 29.53 -2.78 -31.70
CA LYS A 34 28.44 -3.78 -31.70
C LYS A 34 28.76 -5.12 -30.99
N GLY A 35 29.98 -5.33 -30.51
CA GLY A 35 30.40 -6.55 -29.81
C GLY A 35 30.90 -6.34 -28.37
N ARG A 36 30.87 -5.12 -27.83
CA ARG A 36 31.37 -4.87 -26.46
C ARG A 36 30.21 -4.83 -25.49
N ILE A 37 30.12 -5.84 -24.62
CA ILE A 37 29.21 -5.81 -23.47
C ILE A 37 29.67 -4.67 -22.57
N LEU A 38 28.99 -3.52 -22.66
CA LEU A 38 29.27 -2.38 -21.80
C LEU A 38 28.87 -2.76 -20.37
N THR A 39 29.86 -2.83 -19.48
CA THR A 39 29.64 -3.14 -18.07
C THR A 39 30.38 -2.13 -17.22
N LYS A 40 29.66 -1.18 -16.60
CA LYS A 40 30.21 -0.28 -15.58
C LYS A 40 30.26 -1.02 -14.25
N THR A 41 31.17 -0.61 -13.38
CA THR A 41 31.28 -1.12 -12.00
C THR A 41 30.86 -0.07 -10.99
N TYR A 42 30.43 -0.51 -9.80
CA TYR A 42 30.15 0.37 -8.67
C TYR A 42 31.36 1.26 -8.32
N LYS A 43 32.58 0.72 -8.47
CA LYS A 43 33.81 1.46 -8.20
C LYS A 43 33.99 2.62 -9.18
N GLU A 44 33.87 2.37 -10.48
CA GLU A 44 33.97 3.41 -11.51
C GLU A 44 32.91 4.51 -11.32
N ILE A 45 31.67 4.12 -11.00
CA ILE A 45 30.59 5.09 -10.72
C ILE A 45 30.93 5.93 -9.47
N ASN A 46 31.38 5.31 -8.38
CA ASN A 46 31.77 6.04 -7.17
C ASN A 46 32.98 6.96 -7.39
N GLU A 47 33.95 6.58 -8.22
CA GLU A 47 35.06 7.46 -8.61
C GLU A 47 34.56 8.68 -9.40
N LYS A 48 33.55 8.52 -10.25
CA LYS A 48 32.91 9.65 -10.94
C LYS A 48 32.13 10.54 -9.98
N ILE A 49 31.41 9.96 -9.02
CA ILE A 49 30.69 10.68 -7.95
C ILE A 49 31.66 11.53 -7.14
N GLU A 50 32.78 10.94 -6.70
CA GLU A 50 33.82 11.64 -5.94
C GLU A 50 34.41 12.82 -6.72
N LYS A 51 34.59 12.68 -8.04
CA LYS A 51 35.08 13.73 -8.94
C LYS A 51 34.01 14.75 -9.34
N GLY A 52 32.74 14.56 -8.99
CA GLY A 52 31.63 15.42 -9.43
C GLY A 52 31.35 15.34 -10.93
N THR A 53 31.65 14.19 -11.55
CA THR A 53 31.52 13.96 -13.02
C THR A 53 30.48 12.90 -13.38
N ALA A 54 29.80 12.32 -12.39
CA ALA A 54 28.77 11.32 -12.61
C ALA A 54 27.52 11.97 -13.21
N LEU A 55 26.96 11.39 -14.28
CA LEU A 55 25.64 11.80 -14.79
C LEU A 55 24.56 11.08 -13.99
N VAL A 56 23.81 11.85 -13.20
CA VAL A 56 22.72 11.34 -12.37
C VAL A 56 21.40 11.89 -12.89
N LEU A 57 20.45 11.01 -13.19
CA LEU A 57 19.10 11.37 -13.64
C LEU A 57 18.07 10.84 -12.64
N THR A 58 16.92 11.48 -12.54
CA THR A 58 15.74 10.84 -11.94
C THR A 58 15.13 9.83 -12.92
N ALA A 59 14.28 8.93 -12.42
CA ALA A 59 13.60 7.97 -13.29
C ALA A 59 12.67 8.63 -14.32
N GLU A 60 12.12 9.83 -14.04
CA GLU A 60 11.38 10.59 -15.05
C GLU A 60 12.32 11.16 -16.12
N GLU A 61 13.44 11.79 -15.73
CA GLU A 61 14.45 12.31 -16.68
C GLU A 61 15.10 11.21 -17.54
N MET A 62 15.25 10.00 -16.99
CA MET A 62 15.80 8.85 -17.72
C MET A 62 14.93 8.43 -18.91
N ILE A 63 13.60 8.54 -18.79
CA ILE A 63 12.66 8.24 -19.87
C ILE A 63 12.92 9.20 -21.04
N ASP A 64 12.93 10.49 -20.76
CA ASP A 64 13.15 11.54 -21.77
C ASP A 64 14.52 11.36 -22.44
N TYR A 65 15.56 11.11 -21.64
CA TYR A 65 16.92 10.90 -22.14
C TYR A 65 17.01 9.68 -23.10
N VAL A 66 16.35 8.57 -22.77
CA VAL A 66 16.32 7.37 -23.63
C VAL A 66 15.50 7.60 -24.90
N GLU A 67 14.40 8.35 -24.83
CA GLU A 67 13.62 8.72 -26.02
C GLU A 67 14.44 9.56 -27.01
N GLU A 68 15.24 10.49 -26.51
CA GLU A 68 16.06 11.38 -27.34
C GLU A 68 17.34 10.72 -27.88
N ASN A 69 18.03 9.94 -27.04
CA ASN A 69 19.39 9.47 -27.32
C ASN A 69 19.47 7.95 -27.57
N GLY A 70 18.45 7.19 -27.18
CA GLY A 70 18.42 5.74 -27.26
C GLY A 70 19.13 5.04 -26.09
N VAL A 71 18.72 3.79 -25.84
CA VAL A 71 19.14 2.98 -24.69
C VAL A 71 20.67 2.78 -24.64
N SER A 72 21.30 2.53 -25.79
CA SER A 72 22.74 2.27 -25.86
C SER A 72 23.58 3.48 -25.43
N ILE A 73 23.17 4.69 -25.82
CA ILE A 73 23.85 5.93 -25.40
C ILE A 73 23.61 6.18 -23.91
N ALA A 74 22.36 6.01 -23.44
CA ALA A 74 22.04 6.14 -22.03
C ALA A 74 22.85 5.19 -21.14
N ALA A 75 23.05 3.94 -21.59
CA ALA A 75 23.88 2.98 -20.90
C ALA A 75 25.35 3.41 -20.80
N GLU A 76 25.88 4.07 -21.83
CA GLU A 76 27.25 4.61 -21.86
C GLU A 76 27.41 5.84 -20.96
N GLU A 77 26.48 6.78 -21.02
CA GLU A 77 26.63 8.10 -20.39
C GLU A 77 26.06 8.18 -18.98
N VAL A 78 24.83 7.70 -18.74
CA VAL A 78 24.15 7.80 -17.44
C VAL A 78 24.78 6.85 -16.45
N ASP A 79 25.13 7.34 -15.26
CA ASP A 79 25.79 6.54 -14.24
C ASP A 79 24.82 6.05 -13.17
N VAL A 80 23.84 6.88 -12.80
CA VAL A 80 22.86 6.56 -11.75
C VAL A 80 21.48 7.10 -12.12
N VAL A 81 20.45 6.28 -11.90
CA VAL A 81 19.05 6.70 -11.93
C VAL A 81 18.47 6.71 -10.52
N THR A 82 17.97 7.84 -10.06
CA THR A 82 17.34 7.96 -8.74
C THR A 82 15.83 7.76 -8.81
N THR A 83 15.32 7.00 -7.85
CA THR A 83 13.90 6.62 -7.73
C THR A 83 13.35 7.09 -6.40
N GLY A 84 12.02 7.16 -6.29
CA GLY A 84 11.34 7.66 -5.09
C GLY A 84 9.92 7.13 -4.93
N THR A 85 9.53 6.88 -3.68
CA THR A 85 8.16 6.56 -3.30
C THR A 85 7.83 7.16 -1.94
N PHE A 86 6.60 7.61 -1.78
CA PHE A 86 6.07 8.14 -0.53
C PHE A 86 4.61 7.70 -0.39
N GLY A 87 4.34 6.82 0.57
CA GLY A 87 3.01 6.27 0.79
C GLY A 87 2.81 5.73 2.19
N PRO A 88 1.58 5.37 2.57
CA PRO A 88 1.27 4.84 3.89
C PRO A 88 1.86 3.42 4.05
N MET A 89 2.75 3.25 5.02
CA MET A 89 3.44 2.00 5.33
C MET A 89 3.01 1.47 6.70
N CYS A 90 1.86 0.79 6.74
CA CYS A 90 1.29 0.24 7.97
C CYS A 90 2.12 -0.89 8.60
N SER A 91 3.03 -1.49 7.84
CA SER A 91 3.96 -2.52 8.30
C SER A 91 5.17 -1.96 9.06
N SER A 92 5.31 -0.64 9.19
CA SER A 92 6.44 -0.02 9.87
C SER A 92 6.36 -0.11 11.39
N GLY A 93 7.51 0.05 12.05
CA GLY A 93 7.62 0.28 13.47
C GLY A 93 9.05 0.69 13.83
N ALA A 94 9.35 0.82 15.11
CA ALA A 94 10.68 1.14 15.59
C ALA A 94 11.10 0.25 16.75
N PHE A 95 12.37 -0.14 16.75
CA PHE A 95 13.04 -0.65 17.95
C PHE A 95 13.67 0.51 18.70
N LEU A 96 13.39 0.61 19.99
CA LEU A 96 13.89 1.67 20.86
C LEU A 96 14.60 1.04 22.06
N ASN A 97 15.71 1.64 22.48
CA ASN A 97 16.41 1.29 23.72
C ASN A 97 16.54 2.56 24.58
N PHE A 98 16.01 2.51 25.80
CA PHE A 98 15.91 3.70 26.67
C PHE A 98 17.08 3.87 27.64
N GLY A 99 17.96 2.87 27.76
CA GLY A 99 18.88 2.78 28.89
C GLY A 99 18.16 2.41 30.19
N HIS A 100 18.93 2.01 31.21
CA HIS A 100 18.35 1.67 32.51
C HIS A 100 18.06 2.93 33.34
N ALA A 101 16.93 2.90 34.04
CA ALA A 101 16.69 3.75 35.20
C ALA A 101 17.63 3.35 36.36
N ASP A 102 17.65 4.17 37.40
CA ASP A 102 18.32 3.85 38.66
C ASP A 102 17.30 3.98 39.81
N PRO A 103 16.91 2.87 40.48
CA PRO A 103 17.38 1.50 40.26
C PRO A 103 16.92 0.89 38.91
N PRO A 104 17.57 -0.19 38.42
CA PRO A 104 17.29 -0.73 37.09
C PRO A 104 15.88 -1.35 36.99
N ILE A 105 15.28 -1.20 35.81
CA ILE A 105 13.97 -1.75 35.46
C ILE A 105 14.06 -2.76 34.31
N LYS A 106 13.19 -3.76 34.35
CA LYS A 106 12.83 -4.62 33.22
C LYS A 106 11.35 -4.44 32.96
N PHE A 107 10.99 -3.85 31.83
CA PHE A 107 9.59 -3.62 31.53
C PHE A 107 8.82 -4.96 31.44
N ASP A 108 7.59 -4.97 31.90
CA ASP A 108 6.58 -5.97 31.52
C ASP A 108 5.61 -5.33 30.51
N HIS A 109 5.14 -4.12 30.83
CA HIS A 109 4.39 -3.28 29.91
C HIS A 109 4.96 -1.87 29.87
N LEU A 110 4.95 -1.26 28.69
CA LEU A 110 5.33 0.14 28.52
C LEU A 110 4.43 0.87 27.52
N TRP A 111 4.38 2.19 27.68
CA TRP A 111 3.61 3.11 26.87
C TRP A 111 4.42 4.34 26.51
N LEU A 112 4.29 4.78 25.27
CA LEU A 112 4.84 6.03 24.75
C LEU A 112 3.68 6.94 24.35
N ASN A 113 3.49 8.06 25.06
CA ASN A 113 2.33 8.96 24.88
C ASN A 113 0.96 8.22 24.89
N GLY A 114 0.85 7.19 25.74
CA GLY A 114 -0.35 6.36 25.87
C GLY A 114 -0.54 5.33 24.74
N VAL A 115 0.47 5.10 23.91
CA VAL A 115 0.54 4.00 22.94
C VAL A 115 1.36 2.87 23.54
N HIS A 116 0.72 1.73 23.79
CA HIS A 116 1.43 0.54 24.28
C HIS A 116 2.49 0.10 23.27
N ALA A 117 3.73 -0.09 23.72
CA ALA A 117 4.80 -0.64 22.90
C ALA A 117 5.09 -2.07 23.36
N TYR A 118 5.34 -2.96 22.41
CA TYR A 118 5.62 -4.36 22.71
C TYR A 118 6.96 -4.50 23.41
N HIS A 119 6.96 -5.17 24.55
CA HIS A 119 8.14 -5.63 25.25
C HIS A 119 8.26 -7.16 25.17
N GLY A 120 9.44 -7.68 25.46
CA GLY A 120 9.82 -9.09 25.29
C GLY A 120 11.26 -9.24 24.77
N ASN A 121 11.93 -8.12 24.51
CA ASN A 121 13.29 -8.05 24.03
C ASN A 121 14.18 -7.49 25.16
N ALA A 122 14.80 -8.35 25.96
CA ALA A 122 15.65 -7.94 27.10
C ALA A 122 14.91 -7.09 28.16
N ALA A 123 15.49 -5.98 28.65
CA ALA A 123 15.00 -5.28 29.83
C ALA A 123 14.38 -3.91 29.53
N VAL A 124 15.07 -3.07 28.76
CA VAL A 124 14.68 -1.67 28.48
C VAL A 124 14.52 -1.39 26.99
N ASP A 125 14.33 -2.44 26.20
CA ASP A 125 14.04 -2.35 24.78
C ASP A 125 12.54 -2.53 24.52
N CYS A 126 12.07 -1.94 23.44
CA CYS A 126 10.72 -2.17 22.96
C CYS A 126 10.63 -2.14 21.44
N TYR A 127 9.52 -2.67 20.92
CA TYR A 127 9.07 -2.45 19.55
C TYR A 127 7.74 -1.69 19.54
N ILE A 128 7.70 -0.53 18.89
CA ILE A 128 6.47 0.23 18.67
C ILE A 128 6.02 0.11 17.21
N GLY A 129 4.88 -0.55 16.98
CA GLY A 129 4.28 -0.69 15.65
C GLY A 129 3.44 0.53 15.28
N VAL A 130 3.52 1.00 14.03
CA VAL A 130 2.87 2.27 13.63
C VAL A 130 1.35 2.24 13.68
N THR A 131 0.74 1.05 13.56
CA THR A 131 -0.71 0.84 13.59
C THR A 131 -1.27 0.65 14.99
N ARG A 132 -0.41 0.58 16.02
CA ARG A 132 -0.86 0.50 17.41
C ARG A 132 -1.45 1.84 17.81
N MET A 133 -2.74 1.84 18.11
CA MET A 133 -3.47 3.04 18.53
C MET A 133 -3.22 3.35 20.00
N ALA A 134 -3.34 4.62 20.37
CA ALA A 134 -3.31 5.03 21.76
C ALA A 134 -4.56 4.52 22.50
N ASP A 135 -4.38 4.14 23.76
CA ASP A 135 -5.44 3.55 24.57
C ASP A 135 -6.60 4.54 24.82
N LYS A 136 -6.28 5.83 24.98
CA LYS A 136 -7.26 6.91 25.26
C LYS A 136 -7.64 7.76 24.05
N ARG A 137 -6.90 7.66 22.93
CA ARG A 137 -7.12 8.42 21.68
C ARG A 137 -7.12 7.51 20.46
N PRO A 138 -7.95 6.44 20.45
CA PRO A 138 -7.96 5.51 19.33
C PRO A 138 -8.39 6.20 18.04
N TYR A 139 -7.92 5.72 16.89
CA TYR A 139 -8.14 6.29 15.55
C TYR A 139 -7.56 7.70 15.30
N GLU A 140 -7.11 8.41 16.33
CA GLU A 140 -6.55 9.75 16.22
C GLU A 140 -5.03 9.77 16.37
N TYR A 141 -4.50 8.99 17.32
CA TYR A 141 -3.07 8.95 17.65
C TYR A 141 -2.61 7.51 17.82
N GLY A 142 -1.33 7.25 17.54
CA GLY A 142 -0.77 5.90 17.60
C GLY A 142 0.72 5.86 17.30
N GLY A 143 1.27 4.66 17.10
CA GLY A 143 2.72 4.46 16.98
C GLY A 143 3.37 5.28 15.87
N GLY A 144 2.70 5.48 14.73
CA GLY A 144 3.21 6.36 13.67
C GLY A 144 3.37 7.81 14.11
N HIS A 145 2.45 8.30 14.95
CA HIS A 145 2.50 9.65 15.51
C HIS A 145 3.56 9.76 16.62
N VAL A 146 3.75 8.72 17.44
CA VAL A 146 4.85 8.67 18.41
C VAL A 146 6.20 8.77 17.71
N ILE A 147 6.39 8.03 16.61
CA ILE A 147 7.63 8.10 15.82
C ILE A 147 7.81 9.51 15.22
N GLU A 148 6.75 10.10 14.64
CA GLU A 148 6.78 11.47 14.13
C GLU A 148 7.15 12.48 15.23
N ASP A 149 6.57 12.36 16.42
CA ASP A 149 6.84 13.24 17.55
C ASP A 149 8.30 13.10 18.04
N LEU A 150 8.83 11.87 18.12
CA LEU A 150 10.23 11.61 18.46
C LEU A 150 11.19 12.28 17.46
N ILE A 151 11.04 12.04 16.16
CA ILE A 151 11.92 12.64 15.15
C ILE A 151 11.72 14.16 15.01
N SER A 152 10.58 14.67 15.47
CA SER A 152 10.33 16.12 15.63
C SER A 152 10.96 16.70 16.90
N LYS A 153 11.72 15.89 17.65
CA LYS A 153 12.35 16.25 18.94
C LYS A 153 11.37 16.73 20.01
N LYS A 154 10.11 16.28 19.94
CA LYS A 154 9.14 16.58 20.98
C LYS A 154 9.37 15.65 22.16
N GLU A 155 9.11 16.16 23.35
CA GLU A 155 9.01 15.33 24.55
C GLU A 155 7.82 14.36 24.42
N ILE A 156 8.08 13.10 24.72
CA ILE A 156 7.06 12.07 24.83
C ILE A 156 7.11 11.46 26.24
N ARG A 157 5.95 11.16 26.80
CA ARG A 157 5.85 10.49 28.09
C ARG A 157 6.11 8.99 27.92
N LEU A 158 7.16 8.49 28.57
CA LEU A 158 7.44 7.08 28.75
C LEU A 158 6.89 6.65 30.11
N ARG A 159 5.95 5.70 30.08
CA ARG A 159 5.48 5.01 31.27
C ARG A 159 5.77 3.53 31.14
N GLY A 160 6.35 2.90 32.14
CA GLY A 160 6.58 1.46 32.16
C GLY A 160 6.32 0.88 33.53
N ILE A 161 5.84 -0.37 33.56
CA ILE A 161 5.63 -1.15 34.77
C ILE A 161 6.41 -2.47 34.65
N SER A 162 6.73 -3.07 35.79
CA SER A 162 7.57 -4.25 35.92
C SER A 162 7.03 -5.15 37.03
N ASP A 163 7.12 -6.47 36.84
CA ASP A 163 6.85 -7.46 37.91
C ASP A 163 7.98 -7.56 38.93
N THR A 164 9.08 -6.81 38.72
CA THR A 164 10.33 -6.80 39.49
C THR A 164 11.09 -8.11 39.50
N THR A 165 12.42 -8.03 39.67
CA THR A 165 13.28 -9.16 40.00
C THR A 165 14.46 -8.66 40.84
N ASP A 166 15.29 -9.57 41.38
CA ASP A 166 16.52 -9.19 42.10
C ASP A 166 17.47 -8.33 41.26
N CYS A 167 17.50 -8.53 39.93
CA CYS A 167 18.32 -7.75 39.01
C CYS A 167 17.65 -6.44 38.57
N TYR A 168 16.33 -6.34 38.69
CA TYR A 168 15.52 -5.22 38.21
C TYR A 168 14.46 -4.85 39.25
N PRO A 169 14.86 -4.21 40.36
CA PRO A 169 13.97 -4.02 41.50
C PRO A 169 12.99 -2.86 41.32
N LEU A 170 13.16 -2.00 40.30
CA LEU A 170 12.21 -0.93 40.02
C LEU A 170 10.93 -1.48 39.39
N ASP A 171 9.78 -1.13 39.96
CA ASP A 171 8.45 -1.60 39.59
C ASP A 171 7.70 -0.64 38.63
N GLU A 172 7.95 0.66 38.70
CA GLU A 172 7.37 1.66 37.80
C GLU A 172 8.38 2.76 37.40
N VAL A 173 8.27 3.22 36.15
CA VAL A 173 8.91 4.44 35.64
C VAL A 173 7.85 5.28 34.96
N ASP A 174 7.83 6.58 35.24
CA ASP A 174 6.98 7.56 34.55
C ASP A 174 7.79 8.85 34.35
N THR A 175 8.20 9.09 33.11
CA THR A 175 9.12 10.19 32.76
C THR A 175 8.83 10.74 31.37
N ASN A 176 9.47 11.85 31.01
CA ASN A 176 9.46 12.40 29.66
C ASN A 176 10.83 12.19 29.02
N ILE A 177 10.84 11.84 27.73
CA ILE A 177 12.05 11.63 26.93
C ILE A 177 11.90 12.31 25.57
N THR A 178 13.03 12.63 24.96
CA THR A 178 13.16 12.99 23.56
C THR A 178 13.90 11.88 22.80
N ILE A 179 14.03 12.02 21.48
CA ILE A 179 14.86 11.10 20.68
C ILE A 179 16.35 11.19 21.01
N ASP A 180 16.80 12.31 21.59
CA ASP A 180 18.21 12.51 21.95
C ASP A 180 18.55 11.74 23.24
N ASP A 181 17.56 11.38 24.06
CA ASP A 181 17.71 10.63 25.32
C ASP A 181 17.76 9.10 25.14
N VAL A 182 17.31 8.57 23.99
CA VAL A 182 17.31 7.12 23.73
C VAL A 182 18.64 6.67 23.13
N ASN A 183 19.13 5.48 23.48
CA ASN A 183 20.41 4.98 22.96
C ASN A 183 20.31 4.63 21.48
N GLN A 184 19.32 3.80 21.14
CA GLN A 184 19.03 3.38 19.76
C GLN A 184 17.58 3.71 19.41
N ALA A 185 17.38 4.22 18.21
CA ALA A 185 16.06 4.45 17.62
C ALA A 185 16.06 3.94 16.18
N ILE A 186 15.72 2.68 15.98
CA ILE A 186 15.88 2.00 14.69
C ILE A 186 14.51 1.85 14.04
N LEU A 187 14.28 2.58 12.95
CA LEU A 187 13.13 2.32 12.08
C LEU A 187 13.28 0.93 11.46
N CYS A 188 12.24 0.12 11.60
CA CYS A 188 12.13 -1.20 11.03
C CYS A 188 10.87 -1.25 10.16
N ASN A 189 11.04 -1.37 8.86
CA ASN A 189 9.94 -1.46 7.92
C ASN A 189 10.04 -2.73 7.07
N PRO A 190 9.48 -3.86 7.57
CA PRO A 190 9.53 -5.16 6.92
C PRO A 190 8.75 -5.26 5.61
N ARG A 191 8.10 -4.21 5.13
CA ARG A 191 7.34 -4.24 3.87
C ARG A 191 7.12 -2.82 3.39
N ASN A 192 7.92 -2.44 2.41
CA ASN A 192 7.91 -1.16 1.70
C ASN A 192 8.15 -1.41 0.20
N ALA A 193 8.01 -0.35 -0.61
CA ALA A 193 8.34 -0.30 -2.02
C ALA A 193 7.77 -1.49 -2.82
N TYR A 194 6.45 -1.71 -2.74
CA TYR A 194 5.81 -2.71 -3.57
C TYR A 194 6.11 -2.46 -5.06
N GLN A 195 6.48 -3.51 -5.82
CA GLN A 195 6.67 -3.44 -7.28
C GLN A 195 5.49 -2.80 -8.02
N ARG A 196 4.28 -3.24 -7.68
CA ARG A 196 3.03 -2.58 -8.05
C ARG A 196 2.02 -2.73 -6.92
N TYR A 197 0.96 -1.95 -6.97
CA TYR A 197 -0.16 -2.09 -6.07
C TYR A 197 -1.48 -2.03 -6.82
N VAL A 198 -2.53 -2.58 -6.21
CA VAL A 198 -3.87 -2.63 -6.82
C VAL A 198 -4.55 -1.27 -6.74
N CYS A 199 -5.49 -1.04 -7.66
CA CYS A 199 -6.48 0.03 -7.58
C CYS A 199 -7.75 -0.53 -6.89
N ALA A 200 -8.13 0.04 -5.76
CA ALA A 200 -9.26 -0.39 -4.96
C ALA A 200 -10.54 0.37 -5.33
N VAL A 201 -11.63 -0.38 -5.49
CA VAL A 201 -12.99 0.15 -5.71
C VAL A 201 -13.98 -0.57 -4.81
N ASN A 202 -15.22 -0.10 -4.78
CA ASN A 202 -16.27 -0.66 -3.93
C ASN A 202 -17.59 -0.81 -4.70
N GLY A 203 -17.96 -2.05 -5.01
CA GLY A 203 -19.21 -2.38 -5.69
C GLY A 203 -20.44 -2.46 -4.79
N THR A 204 -20.28 -2.35 -3.46
CA THR A 204 -21.39 -2.44 -2.51
C THR A 204 -22.24 -1.16 -2.48
N ASP A 205 -23.37 -1.23 -1.76
CA ASP A 205 -24.28 -0.13 -1.47
C ASP A 205 -23.84 0.75 -0.29
N LYS A 206 -22.76 0.38 0.42
CA LYS A 206 -22.28 1.09 1.62
C LYS A 206 -20.88 1.64 1.41
N THR A 207 -20.61 2.78 2.06
CA THR A 207 -19.25 3.33 2.10
C THR A 207 -18.35 2.37 2.88
N MET A 208 -17.17 2.08 2.32
CA MET A 208 -16.12 1.33 3.00
C MET A 208 -15.01 2.25 3.51
N TYR A 209 -14.48 1.91 4.68
CA TYR A 209 -13.37 2.59 5.31
C TYR A 209 -12.20 1.62 5.38
N THR A 210 -11.12 1.91 4.65
CA THR A 210 -10.03 0.96 4.39
C THR A 210 -8.67 1.63 4.54
N TYR A 211 -7.58 0.85 4.51
CA TYR A 211 -6.22 1.40 4.39
C TYR A 211 -5.99 2.13 3.05
N MET A 212 -6.82 1.88 2.04
CA MET A 212 -6.84 2.63 0.78
C MET A 212 -7.73 3.89 0.90
N GLY A 213 -8.07 4.34 2.11
CA GLY A 213 -9.00 5.44 2.34
C GLY A 213 -10.48 5.05 2.21
N LYS A 214 -11.34 6.07 2.05
CA LYS A 214 -12.79 5.93 1.90
C LYS A 214 -13.13 5.50 0.47
N LEU A 215 -13.80 4.36 0.32
CA LEU A 215 -14.32 3.87 -0.96
C LEU A 215 -15.85 4.01 -0.97
N LEU A 216 -16.36 4.79 -1.90
CA LEU A 216 -17.76 5.15 -2.05
C LEU A 216 -18.57 3.99 -2.68
N PRO A 217 -19.86 3.85 -2.34
CA PRO A 217 -20.75 2.86 -2.92
C PRO A 217 -20.77 2.89 -4.45
N HIS A 218 -21.16 1.76 -5.06
CA HIS A 218 -21.46 1.65 -6.50
C HIS A 218 -20.34 2.17 -7.41
N PHE A 219 -19.09 1.88 -7.06
CA PHE A 219 -17.89 2.35 -7.76
C PHE A 219 -17.78 3.88 -7.81
N GLY A 220 -18.23 4.59 -6.76
CA GLY A 220 -18.26 6.06 -6.73
C GLY A 220 -16.87 6.72 -6.75
N ASN A 221 -15.81 5.99 -6.40
CA ASN A 221 -14.42 6.39 -6.57
C ASN A 221 -13.50 5.16 -6.65
N ALA A 222 -12.26 5.41 -7.05
CA ALA A 222 -11.18 4.45 -7.09
C ALA A 222 -9.94 5.03 -6.41
N HIS A 223 -9.22 4.26 -5.61
CA HIS A 223 -7.94 4.69 -5.02
C HIS A 223 -6.83 3.70 -5.35
N TYR A 224 -5.68 4.17 -5.78
CA TYR A 224 -4.50 3.34 -6.05
C TYR A 224 -3.32 3.76 -5.18
N ALA A 225 -2.26 2.95 -5.15
CA ALA A 225 -1.01 3.29 -4.48
C ALA A 225 0.17 2.98 -5.40
N GLY A 226 1.31 3.62 -5.14
CA GLY A 226 2.53 3.49 -5.94
C GLY A 226 2.87 4.76 -6.72
N SER A 227 4.15 4.95 -7.02
CA SER A 227 4.69 6.12 -7.71
C SER A 227 4.88 5.94 -9.22
N GLY A 228 4.48 4.78 -9.78
CA GLY A 228 4.60 4.49 -11.21
C GLY A 228 6.08 4.40 -11.64
N CYS A 229 6.46 5.10 -12.70
CA CYS A 229 7.85 5.14 -13.20
C CYS A 229 8.88 5.57 -12.15
N LEU A 230 8.51 6.32 -11.11
CA LEU A 230 9.43 6.68 -10.02
C LEU A 230 9.66 5.53 -9.02
N ASN A 231 8.94 4.42 -9.10
CA ASN A 231 9.02 3.34 -8.12
C ASN A 231 10.35 2.57 -8.26
N PRO A 232 11.14 2.45 -7.17
CA PRO A 232 12.39 1.69 -7.17
C PRO A 232 12.31 0.29 -7.79
N LEU A 233 11.35 -0.52 -7.34
CA LEU A 233 11.29 -1.93 -7.76
C LEU A 233 10.71 -2.12 -9.17
N THR A 234 10.10 -1.09 -9.75
CA THR A 234 9.66 -1.12 -11.14
C THR A 234 10.83 -0.86 -12.09
N ASN A 235 11.84 -0.11 -11.64
CA ASN A 235 13.08 0.18 -12.37
C ASN A 235 14.18 -0.88 -12.19
N ASP A 236 14.04 -1.77 -11.20
CA ASP A 236 14.88 -2.96 -11.02
C ASP A 236 14.00 -4.19 -10.69
N PRO A 237 13.20 -4.67 -11.68
CA PRO A 237 12.15 -5.66 -11.45
C PRO A 237 12.64 -7.06 -11.11
N ASP A 238 13.90 -7.36 -11.40
CA ASP A 238 14.59 -8.64 -11.15
C ASP A 238 15.68 -8.53 -10.08
N TYR A 239 15.76 -7.39 -9.38
CA TYR A 239 16.64 -7.17 -8.23
C TYR A 239 18.12 -7.35 -8.57
N GLU A 240 18.52 -6.83 -9.74
CA GLU A 240 19.88 -6.90 -10.24
C GLU A 240 20.85 -6.09 -9.37
N THR A 241 20.39 -4.93 -8.90
CA THR A 241 21.14 -3.94 -8.13
C THR A 241 20.60 -3.73 -6.71
N ILE A 242 19.32 -4.04 -6.49
CA ILE A 242 18.66 -3.93 -5.18
C ILE A 242 18.72 -5.26 -4.43
N GLY A 243 19.31 -5.26 -3.24
CA GLY A 243 19.47 -6.46 -2.41
C GLY A 243 19.87 -6.14 -0.98
N MET A 244 20.18 -7.18 -0.21
CA MET A 244 20.62 -7.01 1.18
C MET A 244 21.88 -6.13 1.22
N GLY A 245 21.86 -5.10 2.05
CA GLY A 245 22.94 -4.13 2.20
C GLY A 245 22.89 -2.95 1.22
N THR A 246 22.00 -2.92 0.22
CA THR A 246 21.85 -1.75 -0.67
C THR A 246 21.54 -0.50 0.16
N ARG A 247 22.39 0.53 0.07
CA ARG A 247 22.16 1.85 0.67
C ARG A 247 21.01 2.56 -0.03
N ILE A 248 20.15 3.20 0.76
CA ILE A 248 18.96 3.89 0.27
C ILE A 248 18.75 5.22 1.00
N PHE A 249 17.94 6.09 0.40
CA PHE A 249 17.29 7.17 1.11
C PHE A 249 16.10 6.60 1.89
N LEU A 250 15.99 6.89 3.18
CA LEU A 250 14.87 6.45 4.01
C LEU A 250 14.51 7.52 5.03
N GLY A 251 13.30 8.07 4.96
CA GLY A 251 12.79 9.02 5.95
C GLY A 251 13.58 10.33 6.06
N GLY A 252 14.39 10.70 5.07
CA GLY A 252 15.29 11.86 5.15
C GLY A 252 16.70 11.56 5.65
N GLY A 253 16.99 10.30 6.01
CA GLY A 253 18.32 9.83 6.38
C GLY A 253 18.81 8.70 5.46
N ILE A 254 19.97 8.13 5.80
CA ILE A 254 20.52 6.97 5.12
C ILE A 254 19.93 5.71 5.74
N GLY A 255 19.31 4.88 4.91
CA GLY A 255 18.81 3.56 5.27
C GLY A 255 19.50 2.44 4.50
N TYR A 256 19.08 1.21 4.79
CA TYR A 256 19.57 0.02 4.13
C TYR A 256 18.42 -0.95 3.85
N VAL A 257 18.47 -1.60 2.70
CA VAL A 257 17.70 -2.83 2.47
C VAL A 257 18.34 -3.94 3.30
N VAL A 258 17.56 -4.63 4.12
CA VAL A 258 18.03 -5.74 4.97
C VAL A 258 17.61 -7.11 4.44
N GLY A 259 16.80 -7.14 3.37
CA GLY A 259 16.39 -8.37 2.71
C GLY A 259 15.04 -8.24 2.00
N GLU A 260 14.45 -9.39 1.65
CA GLU A 260 13.10 -9.44 1.10
C GLU A 260 12.08 -8.98 2.16
N GLY A 261 11.07 -8.23 1.72
CA GLY A 261 9.98 -7.84 2.59
C GLY A 261 9.06 -9.00 2.97
N THR A 262 8.33 -8.85 4.06
CA THR A 262 7.13 -9.66 4.29
C THR A 262 6.15 -9.49 3.12
N GLN A 263 5.48 -10.58 2.76
CA GLN A 263 4.62 -10.66 1.57
C GLN A 263 5.32 -10.47 0.23
N HIS A 264 6.65 -10.63 0.17
CA HIS A 264 7.40 -10.59 -1.08
C HIS A 264 6.90 -11.69 -2.04
N ASN A 265 6.26 -11.27 -3.13
CA ASN A 265 5.68 -12.16 -4.14
C ASN A 265 6.04 -11.70 -5.57
N PRO A 266 7.31 -11.87 -5.97
CA PRO A 266 7.87 -11.28 -7.19
C PRO A 266 7.25 -11.85 -8.47
N LYS A 267 6.82 -13.13 -8.47
CA LYS A 267 6.20 -13.77 -9.64
C LYS A 267 4.91 -13.09 -10.11
N GLU A 268 4.15 -12.55 -9.15
CA GLU A 268 2.90 -11.84 -9.42
C GLU A 268 3.11 -10.32 -9.56
N GLY A 269 4.36 -9.85 -9.53
CA GLY A 269 4.74 -8.44 -9.53
C GLY A 269 4.46 -7.73 -8.19
N PHE A 270 4.39 -8.48 -7.08
CA PHE A 270 4.17 -7.95 -5.72
C PHE A 270 5.41 -8.15 -4.84
N GLY A 271 6.62 -8.00 -5.40
CA GLY A 271 7.84 -7.92 -4.61
C GLY A 271 7.82 -6.73 -3.65
N THR A 272 8.42 -6.91 -2.49
CA THR A 272 8.54 -5.91 -1.41
C THR A 272 9.94 -5.90 -0.81
N LEU A 273 10.32 -4.77 -0.21
CA LEU A 273 11.58 -4.60 0.51
C LEU A 273 11.36 -4.63 2.02
N PHE A 274 12.29 -5.26 2.74
CA PHE A 274 12.52 -4.99 4.16
C PHE A 274 13.65 -3.97 4.25
N VAL A 275 13.35 -2.81 4.83
CA VAL A 275 14.33 -1.74 5.06
C VAL A 275 14.47 -1.40 6.53
N LYS A 276 15.66 -0.92 6.91
CA LYS A 276 15.93 -0.30 8.21
C LYS A 276 16.58 1.06 8.04
N GLY A 277 16.50 1.90 9.06
CA GLY A 277 17.29 3.12 9.17
C GLY A 277 17.32 3.65 10.60
N ASP A 278 18.17 4.64 10.83
CA ASP A 278 18.30 5.31 12.11
C ASP A 278 17.35 6.51 12.17
N LEU A 279 16.37 6.48 13.09
CA LEU A 279 15.39 7.55 13.26
C LEU A 279 16.04 8.88 13.65
N LYS A 280 17.21 8.86 14.29
CA LYS A 280 17.93 10.09 14.67
C LYS A 280 18.41 10.90 13.47
N GLN A 281 18.47 10.29 12.28
CA GLN A 281 18.85 10.94 11.02
C GLN A 281 17.64 11.32 10.15
N MET A 282 16.43 10.98 10.60
CA MET A 282 15.20 11.13 9.82
C MET A 282 14.46 12.42 10.17
N THR A 283 13.50 12.81 9.32
CA THR A 283 12.76 14.06 9.47
C THR A 283 11.26 13.84 9.37
N PRO A 284 10.43 14.66 10.04
CA PRO A 284 8.98 14.58 9.94
C PRO A 284 8.44 14.95 8.55
N LYS A 285 9.30 15.50 7.67
CA LYS A 285 8.98 15.74 6.26
C LYS A 285 8.73 14.43 5.52
N TYR A 286 9.55 13.42 5.78
CA TYR A 286 9.53 12.14 5.07
C TYR A 286 9.05 10.95 5.91
N LEU A 287 8.79 11.16 7.20
CA LEU A 287 8.10 10.22 8.08
C LEU A 287 6.96 10.94 8.81
N LYS A 288 5.71 10.63 8.46
CA LYS A 288 4.56 11.38 8.96
C LYS A 288 3.45 10.48 9.46
N GLY A 289 3.01 10.68 10.69
CA GLY A 289 1.85 10.00 11.26
C GLY A 289 0.60 10.27 10.42
N ALA A 290 -0.21 9.24 10.25
CA ALA A 290 -1.42 9.30 9.44
C ALA A 290 -2.61 8.72 10.20
N LYS A 291 -3.79 9.30 9.94
CA LYS A 291 -5.07 8.77 10.36
C LYS A 291 -5.97 8.50 9.16
N PHE A 292 -6.55 7.32 9.14
CA PHE A 292 -7.55 6.90 8.17
C PHE A 292 -8.89 6.75 8.87
N GLU A 293 -9.84 7.59 8.47
CA GLU A 293 -11.19 7.65 9.04
C GLU A 293 -11.78 6.24 9.21
N LYS A 294 -12.15 5.87 10.44
CA LYS A 294 -12.72 4.57 10.85
C LYS A 294 -11.90 3.32 10.51
N TYR A 295 -10.69 3.46 9.97
CA TYR A 295 -9.78 2.35 9.72
C TYR A 295 -8.70 2.27 10.81
N GLY A 296 -8.10 3.40 11.18
CA GLY A 296 -7.07 3.47 12.22
C GLY A 296 -5.93 4.40 11.84
N VAL A 297 -4.78 4.18 12.47
CA VAL A 297 -3.57 4.98 12.31
C VAL A 297 -2.50 4.27 11.48
N SER A 298 -1.61 5.03 10.86
CA SER A 298 -0.49 4.55 10.07
C SER A 298 0.62 5.60 10.03
N MET A 299 1.58 5.45 9.11
CA MET A 299 2.64 6.42 8.88
C MET A 299 2.99 6.45 7.39
N PHE A 300 3.08 7.64 6.80
CA PHE A 300 3.72 7.82 5.50
C PHE A 300 5.22 7.70 5.66
N CYS A 301 5.85 6.95 4.77
CA CYS A 301 7.29 6.73 4.77
C CYS A 301 7.86 7.00 3.38
N GLY A 302 8.86 7.89 3.32
CA GLY A 302 9.64 8.19 2.12
C GLY A 302 10.80 7.23 1.95
N LEU A 303 10.94 6.68 0.75
CA LEU A 303 12.00 5.78 0.37
C LEU A 303 12.47 6.12 -1.04
N GLY A 304 13.79 6.19 -1.24
CA GLY A 304 14.41 6.35 -2.56
C GLY A 304 15.57 5.39 -2.73
N VAL A 305 15.73 4.85 -3.94
CA VAL A 305 16.84 3.91 -4.25
C VAL A 305 17.61 4.44 -5.45
N PRO A 306 18.93 4.56 -5.34
CA PRO A 306 19.77 4.87 -6.49
C PRO A 306 20.08 3.59 -7.26
N ILE A 307 19.72 3.55 -8.53
CA ILE A 307 19.91 2.41 -9.41
C ILE A 307 21.14 2.69 -10.29
N PRO A 308 22.27 1.99 -10.08
CA PRO A 308 23.43 2.15 -10.93
C PRO A 308 23.16 1.59 -12.32
N ILE A 309 23.50 2.35 -13.36
CA ILE A 309 23.40 1.88 -14.74
C ILE A 309 24.65 1.08 -15.07
N LEU A 310 24.60 -0.21 -14.71
CA LEU A 310 25.73 -1.12 -14.89
C LEU A 310 25.87 -1.63 -16.32
N ASN A 311 24.77 -1.68 -17.08
CA ASN A 311 24.72 -2.23 -18.43
C ASN A 311 23.50 -1.70 -19.20
N GLU A 312 23.41 -2.06 -20.49
CA GLU A 312 22.34 -1.63 -21.37
C GLU A 312 20.95 -2.10 -20.93
N LYS A 313 20.84 -3.29 -20.32
CA LYS A 313 19.56 -3.78 -19.78
C LYS A 313 19.10 -2.95 -18.59
N MET A 314 20.01 -2.48 -17.74
CA MET A 314 19.66 -1.57 -16.65
C MET A 314 19.17 -0.22 -17.18
N ALA A 315 19.77 0.31 -18.25
CA ALA A 315 19.29 1.51 -18.91
C ALA A 315 17.87 1.32 -19.50
N GLU A 316 17.61 0.17 -20.11
CA GLU A 316 16.27 -0.20 -20.62
C GLU A 316 15.23 -0.29 -19.50
N LYS A 317 15.54 -1.01 -18.41
CA LYS A 317 14.65 -1.19 -17.25
C LYS A 317 14.31 0.12 -16.55
N THR A 318 15.26 1.05 -16.49
CA THR A 318 15.11 2.35 -15.79
C THR A 318 14.40 3.42 -16.63
N ALA A 319 14.11 3.14 -17.90
CA ALA A 319 13.31 4.00 -18.78
C ALA A 319 11.86 3.53 -18.92
N ILE A 320 11.35 2.77 -17.94
CA ILE A 320 9.98 2.23 -17.94
C ILE A 320 8.93 3.33 -17.78
N LYS A 321 7.96 3.38 -18.69
CA LYS A 321 6.90 4.39 -18.71
C LYS A 321 5.67 3.93 -17.92
N ASP A 322 4.89 4.88 -17.43
CA ASP A 322 3.66 4.60 -16.69
C ASP A 322 2.62 3.78 -17.49
N GLU A 323 2.66 3.81 -18.83
CA GLU A 323 1.77 3.00 -19.67
C GLU A 323 2.13 1.52 -19.71
N ASP A 324 3.40 1.19 -19.45
CA ASP A 324 3.93 -0.16 -19.44
C ASP A 324 3.79 -0.82 -18.05
N ILE A 325 3.52 -0.02 -17.02
CA ILE A 325 3.35 -0.51 -15.65
C ILE A 325 1.88 -0.91 -15.46
N THR A 326 1.58 -2.19 -15.66
CA THR A 326 0.22 -2.72 -15.54
C THR A 326 -0.18 -3.04 -14.09
N THR A 327 -1.47 -2.88 -13.77
CA THR A 327 -2.06 -3.32 -12.50
C THR A 327 -3.55 -3.64 -12.66
N GLU A 328 -4.23 -3.92 -11.54
CA GLU A 328 -5.59 -4.44 -11.49
C GLU A 328 -6.51 -3.52 -10.69
N ILE A 329 -7.72 -3.31 -11.20
CA ILE A 329 -8.84 -2.70 -10.46
C ILE A 329 -9.58 -3.83 -9.76
N VAL A 330 -9.62 -3.76 -8.43
CA VAL A 330 -10.10 -4.84 -7.55
C VAL A 330 -11.25 -4.33 -6.68
N ASP A 331 -12.34 -5.08 -6.62
CA ASP A 331 -13.49 -4.74 -5.78
C ASP A 331 -13.27 -5.19 -4.33
N TYR A 332 -13.07 -4.20 -3.44
CA TYR A 332 -12.92 -4.41 -2.00
C TYR A 332 -14.24 -4.71 -1.32
N GLY A 333 -15.37 -4.47 -2.00
CA GLY A 333 -16.71 -4.80 -1.55
C GLY A 333 -16.93 -6.28 -1.28
N ILE A 334 -16.12 -7.15 -1.89
CA ILE A 334 -16.17 -8.60 -1.64
C ILE A 334 -15.25 -8.93 -0.45
N PRO A 335 -15.78 -9.40 0.69
CA PRO A 335 -15.01 -9.67 1.91
C PRO A 335 -14.29 -11.04 1.83
N ARG A 336 -13.52 -11.23 0.77
CA ARG A 336 -12.70 -12.43 0.54
C ARG A 336 -11.24 -12.03 0.37
N ARG A 337 -10.33 -12.98 0.65
CA ARG A 337 -8.89 -12.79 0.43
C ARG A 337 -8.60 -12.60 -1.06
N GLU A 338 -9.14 -13.50 -1.87
CA GLU A 338 -9.14 -13.38 -3.33
C GLU A 338 -10.36 -12.58 -3.73
N ARG A 339 -10.11 -11.30 -4.03
CA ARG A 339 -11.11 -10.35 -4.50
C ARG A 339 -11.18 -10.41 -6.03
N PRO A 340 -12.35 -10.17 -6.63
CA PRO A 340 -12.46 -10.18 -8.09
C PRO A 340 -11.71 -9.00 -8.69
N THR A 341 -10.93 -9.30 -9.73
CA THR A 341 -10.39 -8.28 -10.63
C THR A 341 -11.49 -7.85 -11.59
N ILE A 342 -11.87 -6.57 -11.54
CA ILE A 342 -12.86 -5.97 -12.43
C ILE A 342 -12.27 -5.82 -13.84
N ARG A 343 -11.05 -5.24 -13.92
CA ARG A 343 -10.25 -5.19 -15.15
C ARG A 343 -8.79 -4.87 -14.86
N LYS A 344 -7.95 -5.00 -15.88
CA LYS A 344 -6.57 -4.48 -15.89
C LYS A 344 -6.53 -3.01 -16.32
N THR A 345 -5.52 -2.29 -15.84
CA THR A 345 -5.22 -0.87 -16.11
C THR A 345 -3.69 -0.66 -16.05
N ASN A 346 -3.21 0.57 -16.21
CA ASN A 346 -1.80 0.94 -16.05
C ASN A 346 -1.67 2.27 -15.27
N TYR A 347 -0.45 2.62 -14.87
CA TYR A 347 -0.23 3.83 -14.09
C TYR A 347 -0.50 5.12 -14.88
N LYS A 348 -0.42 5.09 -16.22
CA LYS A 348 -0.78 6.25 -17.06
C LYS A 348 -2.25 6.60 -16.91
N GLU A 349 -3.13 5.59 -16.99
CA GLU A 349 -4.56 5.78 -16.77
C GLU A 349 -4.84 6.20 -15.32
N LEU A 350 -4.22 5.55 -14.32
CA LEU A 350 -4.41 5.90 -12.91
C LEU A 350 -3.99 7.35 -12.59
N LYS A 351 -2.84 7.79 -13.13
CA LYS A 351 -2.31 9.15 -12.96
C LYS A 351 -3.12 10.20 -13.73
N SER A 352 -3.97 9.81 -14.69
CA SER A 352 -4.89 10.73 -15.37
C SER A 352 -5.98 11.30 -14.44
N GLY A 353 -6.20 10.67 -13.28
CA GLY A 353 -7.22 11.07 -12.31
C GLY A 353 -8.60 10.45 -12.53
N SER A 354 -8.75 9.58 -13.52
CA SER A 354 -9.99 8.83 -13.76
C SER A 354 -9.74 7.46 -14.38
N VAL A 355 -10.65 6.51 -14.10
CA VAL A 355 -10.65 5.16 -14.69
C VAL A 355 -12.04 4.80 -15.17
N ARG A 356 -12.14 4.02 -16.25
CA ARG A 356 -13.44 3.57 -16.77
C ARG A 356 -13.89 2.24 -16.15
N ILE A 357 -15.05 2.23 -15.52
CA ILE A 357 -15.65 1.05 -14.87
C ILE A 357 -17.10 0.93 -15.31
N ASN A 358 -17.49 -0.24 -15.84
CA ASN A 358 -18.84 -0.50 -16.35
C ASN A 358 -19.36 0.60 -17.31
N GLY A 359 -18.47 1.08 -18.19
CA GLY A 359 -18.76 2.13 -19.16
C GLY A 359 -18.78 3.56 -18.62
N LYS A 360 -18.67 3.77 -17.31
CA LYS A 360 -18.68 5.08 -16.63
C LYS A 360 -17.29 5.52 -16.19
N ASP A 361 -17.05 6.83 -16.19
CA ASP A 361 -15.82 7.40 -15.65
C ASP A 361 -15.91 7.55 -14.13
N VAL A 362 -14.93 6.99 -13.44
CA VAL A 362 -14.81 6.97 -11.98
C VAL A 362 -13.56 7.75 -11.59
N LYS A 363 -13.71 8.72 -10.68
CA LYS A 363 -12.57 9.51 -10.17
C LYS A 363 -11.56 8.59 -9.49
N CYS A 364 -10.30 8.76 -9.85
CA CYS A 364 -9.19 7.97 -9.35
C CYS A 364 -8.21 8.87 -8.58
N SER A 365 -7.82 8.48 -7.37
CA SER A 365 -6.85 9.23 -6.56
C SER A 365 -5.73 8.32 -6.06
N SER A 366 -4.52 8.86 -5.95
CA SER A 366 -3.38 8.15 -5.38
C SER A 366 -3.34 8.26 -3.86
N MET A 367 -3.05 7.15 -3.20
CA MET A 367 -2.67 7.07 -1.79
C MET A 367 -1.18 7.36 -1.58
N SER A 368 -0.40 7.39 -2.66
CA SER A 368 1.01 7.80 -2.65
C SER A 368 1.13 9.25 -3.10
N SER A 369 1.98 10.03 -2.43
CA SER A 369 2.26 11.40 -2.88
C SER A 369 3.31 11.37 -3.99
N LEU A 370 2.88 11.68 -5.22
CA LEU A 370 3.80 11.83 -6.35
C LEU A 370 4.71 13.05 -6.18
N TYR A 371 4.22 14.11 -5.52
CA TYR A 371 5.03 15.28 -5.17
C TYR A 371 6.23 14.88 -4.31
N TYR A 372 5.99 14.16 -3.21
CA TYR A 372 7.09 13.72 -2.33
C TYR A 372 7.94 12.63 -2.98
N ALA A 373 7.37 11.77 -3.82
CA ALA A 373 8.17 10.78 -4.57
C ALA A 373 9.21 11.45 -5.49
N ARG A 374 8.81 12.51 -6.21
CA ARG A 374 9.73 13.34 -7.02
C ARG A 374 10.77 14.03 -6.15
N GLU A 375 10.32 14.68 -5.09
CA GLU A 375 11.20 15.39 -4.16
C GLU A 375 12.27 14.46 -3.55
N ILE A 376 11.91 13.22 -3.23
CA ILE A 376 12.85 12.20 -2.74
C ILE A 376 13.85 11.79 -3.82
N ALA A 377 13.41 11.57 -5.06
CA ALA A 377 14.30 11.22 -6.17
C ALA A 377 15.31 12.35 -6.46
N GLU A 378 14.85 13.60 -6.42
CA GLU A 378 15.68 14.80 -6.56
C GLU A 378 16.64 14.98 -5.39
N GLU A 379 16.18 14.80 -4.14
CA GLU A 379 17.06 14.94 -2.97
C GLU A 379 18.15 13.87 -2.96
N LEU A 380 17.82 12.63 -3.33
CA LEU A 380 18.79 11.56 -3.50
C LEU A 380 19.77 11.85 -4.64
N LYS A 381 19.31 12.42 -5.76
CA LYS A 381 20.16 12.88 -6.88
C LYS A 381 21.16 13.92 -6.37
N LEU A 382 20.68 14.94 -5.67
CA LEU A 382 21.52 15.98 -5.07
C LEU A 382 22.53 15.44 -4.06
N TRP A 383 22.20 14.41 -3.28
CA TRP A 383 23.14 13.78 -2.35
C TRP A 383 24.27 13.06 -3.09
N ILE A 384 23.96 12.41 -4.21
CA ILE A 384 24.96 11.74 -5.05
C ILE A 384 25.84 12.77 -5.75
N GLU A 385 25.26 13.77 -6.42
CA GLU A 385 26.01 14.82 -7.13
C GLU A 385 26.96 15.60 -6.20
N LYS A 386 26.60 15.76 -4.93
CA LYS A 386 27.42 16.43 -3.90
C LYS A 386 28.41 15.48 -3.20
N ALA A 387 28.58 14.25 -3.68
CA ALA A 387 29.43 13.22 -3.07
C ALA A 387 29.12 12.94 -1.58
N LYS A 388 27.86 13.13 -1.16
CA LYS A 388 27.37 12.80 0.19
C LYS A 388 26.80 11.38 0.27
N PHE A 389 26.54 10.77 -0.87
CA PHE A 389 25.99 9.42 -0.98
C PHE A 389 26.75 8.62 -2.03
N PHE A 390 27.22 7.44 -1.64
CA PHE A 390 27.98 6.52 -2.49
C PHE A 390 27.25 5.18 -2.59
N LEU A 391 27.42 4.51 -3.72
CA LEU A 391 26.74 3.26 -4.02
C LEU A 391 27.54 2.07 -3.49
N ASN A 392 26.85 0.97 -3.25
CA ASN A 392 27.47 -0.31 -2.92
C ASN A 392 26.73 -1.46 -3.62
N PRO A 393 27.44 -2.52 -4.01
CA PRO A 393 26.77 -3.74 -4.46
C PRO A 393 25.98 -4.35 -3.30
N PRO A 394 24.85 -5.02 -3.59
CA PRO A 394 24.17 -5.82 -2.58
C PRO A 394 25.07 -6.98 -2.14
N ALA A 395 25.08 -7.26 -0.83
CA ALA A 395 25.74 -8.43 -0.27
C ALA A 395 25.06 -9.73 -0.76
N GLU A 396 23.73 -9.70 -0.86
CA GLU A 396 22.91 -10.78 -1.41
C GLU A 396 21.77 -10.23 -2.25
N LYS A 397 21.47 -10.87 -3.39
CA LYS A 397 20.33 -10.51 -4.23
C LYS A 397 19.02 -10.99 -3.61
N LEU A 398 17.94 -10.27 -3.88
CA LEU A 398 16.60 -10.71 -3.48
C LEU A 398 16.13 -11.88 -4.36
N PRO A 399 15.33 -12.80 -3.80
CA PRO A 399 14.82 -13.91 -4.57
C PRO A 399 13.80 -13.44 -5.61
N THR A 400 14.00 -13.81 -6.88
CA THR A 400 13.02 -13.53 -7.95
C THR A 400 11.84 -14.52 -7.97
N LYS A 401 11.88 -15.56 -7.13
CA LYS A 401 10.86 -16.62 -7.04
C LYS A 401 10.63 -17.01 -5.58
N ARG A 402 9.39 -16.89 -5.11
CA ARG A 402 8.93 -17.38 -3.80
C ARG A 402 7.57 -18.07 -3.91
N ILE A 403 7.30 -18.98 -2.99
CA ILE A 403 5.97 -19.57 -2.80
C ILE A 403 5.24 -18.72 -1.77
N PHE A 404 4.27 -17.94 -2.22
CA PHE A 404 3.45 -17.13 -1.33
C PHE A 404 2.28 -17.96 -0.79
N LYS A 405 2.46 -18.49 0.43
CA LYS A 405 1.43 -19.32 1.09
C LYS A 405 0.40 -18.45 1.77
N SER A 406 -0.84 -18.87 1.72
CA SER A 406 -1.90 -18.30 2.54
C SER A 406 -1.90 -18.90 3.95
N MET A 407 -2.54 -18.21 4.90
CA MET A 407 -2.74 -18.71 6.26
C MET A 407 -3.43 -20.09 6.24
N LYS A 408 -2.82 -21.07 6.92
CA LYS A 408 -3.45 -22.38 7.14
C LYS A 408 -4.64 -22.21 8.08
N GLN A 409 -5.83 -22.55 7.60
CA GLN A 409 -7.05 -22.55 8.39
C GLN A 409 -7.44 -23.99 8.70
N THR A 410 -7.45 -24.36 9.98
CA THR A 410 -7.86 -25.69 10.45
C THR A 410 -9.33 -25.72 10.85
N SER A 411 -9.90 -24.57 11.22
CA SER A 411 -11.35 -24.42 11.39
C SER A 411 -12.03 -24.39 10.02
N LYS A 412 -13.07 -25.22 9.84
CA LYS A 412 -13.94 -25.11 8.67
C LYS A 412 -14.68 -23.79 8.76
N LEU A 413 -14.43 -22.89 7.80
CA LEU A 413 -15.22 -21.67 7.65
C LEU A 413 -16.68 -22.09 7.40
N LYS A 414 -17.58 -21.75 8.33
CA LYS A 414 -19.02 -21.92 8.12
C LYS A 414 -19.52 -20.72 7.31
N PHE A 415 -20.34 -20.99 6.31
CA PHE A 415 -20.99 -20.00 5.47
C PHE A 415 -22.47 -19.89 5.84
N VAL A 416 -23.09 -18.78 5.45
CA VAL A 416 -24.52 -18.56 5.68
C VAL A 416 -25.35 -19.71 5.11
N LYS A 417 -25.02 -20.24 3.94
CA LYS A 417 -25.72 -21.40 3.36
C LYS A 417 -25.72 -22.65 4.24
N ASP A 418 -24.74 -22.79 5.13
CA ASP A 418 -24.59 -23.97 6.00
C ASP A 418 -25.53 -23.90 7.21
N LEU A 419 -26.06 -22.71 7.54
CA LEU A 419 -26.91 -22.46 8.71
C LEU A 419 -28.26 -21.78 8.38
N LYS A 420 -28.43 -21.23 7.17
CA LYS A 420 -29.65 -20.51 6.79
C LYS A 420 -30.87 -21.42 6.90
N ARG A 421 -31.99 -20.84 7.30
CA ARG A 421 -33.30 -21.47 7.27
C ARG A 421 -34.09 -20.99 6.05
N LYS A 422 -35.14 -21.76 5.70
CA LYS A 422 -36.12 -21.31 4.71
C LYS A 422 -36.84 -20.07 5.26
N ALA A 423 -36.90 -19.01 4.48
CA ALA A 423 -37.64 -17.80 4.86
C ALA A 423 -39.15 -18.05 4.78
N ILE A 424 -39.89 -17.57 5.78
CA ILE A 424 -41.34 -17.42 5.69
C ILE A 424 -41.62 -16.13 4.93
N ILE A 425 -42.35 -16.25 3.81
CA ILE A 425 -42.58 -15.17 2.85
C ILE A 425 -44.06 -14.76 2.84
N CYS A 426 -44.31 -13.46 2.80
CA CYS A 426 -45.59 -12.85 2.40
C CYS A 426 -45.37 -11.93 1.20
N TYR A 427 -46.44 -11.69 0.43
CA TYR A 427 -46.39 -10.79 -0.70
C TYR A 427 -46.64 -9.33 -0.27
N ASP A 428 -46.14 -8.37 -1.03
CA ASP A 428 -46.30 -6.94 -0.75
C ASP A 428 -47.74 -6.44 -0.89
N ASP A 429 -48.63 -7.23 -1.49
CA ASP A 429 -50.06 -6.97 -1.68
C ASP A 429 -50.97 -7.66 -0.64
N CYS A 430 -50.42 -8.37 0.35
CA CYS A 430 -51.23 -9.13 1.31
C CYS A 430 -51.72 -8.31 2.51
N ASP A 431 -52.79 -8.76 3.17
CA ASP A 431 -53.32 -8.13 4.39
C ASP A 431 -52.38 -8.35 5.60
N ILE A 432 -52.26 -7.33 6.46
CA ILE A 432 -51.52 -7.39 7.74
C ILE A 432 -51.90 -8.62 8.58
N LYS A 433 -53.17 -9.03 8.55
CA LYS A 433 -53.68 -10.20 9.28
C LYS A 433 -53.03 -11.50 8.81
N ILE A 434 -52.68 -11.59 7.53
CA ILE A 434 -51.98 -12.76 6.98
C ILE A 434 -50.57 -12.83 7.56
N VAL A 435 -49.89 -11.69 7.65
CA VAL A 435 -48.55 -11.60 8.27
C VAL A 435 -48.61 -11.98 9.75
N ALA A 436 -49.56 -11.41 10.50
CA ALA A 436 -49.77 -11.72 11.91
C ALA A 436 -50.07 -13.21 12.15
N LYS A 437 -50.95 -13.78 11.31
CA LYS A 437 -51.28 -15.21 11.36
C LYS A 437 -50.05 -16.08 11.15
N LYS A 438 -49.21 -15.77 10.15
CA LYS A 438 -47.96 -16.51 9.91
C LYS A 438 -46.95 -16.39 11.04
N ILE A 439 -46.81 -15.22 11.67
CA ILE A 439 -45.93 -15.05 12.85
C ILE A 439 -46.32 -16.01 13.97
N ILE A 440 -47.63 -16.15 14.22
CA ILE A 440 -48.18 -17.03 15.25
C ILE A 440 -48.05 -18.51 14.86
N GLU A 441 -48.49 -18.88 13.66
CA GLU A 441 -48.53 -20.29 13.21
C GLU A 441 -47.12 -20.87 13.03
N GLU A 442 -46.19 -20.10 12.50
CA GLU A 442 -44.82 -20.56 12.23
C GLU A 442 -43.87 -20.33 13.42
N ASN A 443 -44.33 -19.64 14.48
CA ASN A 443 -43.53 -19.24 15.64
C ASN A 443 -42.24 -18.50 15.25
N MET A 444 -42.35 -17.57 14.30
CA MET A 444 -41.22 -16.81 13.74
C MET A 444 -41.42 -15.32 13.93
N ASN A 445 -40.37 -14.63 14.39
CA ASN A 445 -40.41 -13.19 14.65
C ASN A 445 -40.18 -12.32 13.40
N HIS A 446 -39.76 -12.90 12.29
CA HIS A 446 -39.32 -12.19 11.09
C HIS A 446 -39.99 -12.78 9.85
N ILE A 447 -40.84 -11.98 9.18
CA ILE A 447 -41.48 -12.35 7.92
C ILE A 447 -40.86 -11.53 6.79
N ILE A 448 -40.42 -12.23 5.75
CA ILE A 448 -39.83 -11.60 4.57
C ILE A 448 -40.94 -11.21 3.59
N ILE A 449 -40.94 -9.97 3.12
CA ILE A 449 -41.90 -9.49 2.14
C ILE A 449 -41.25 -9.49 0.76
N THR A 450 -41.91 -10.12 -0.21
CA THR A 450 -41.44 -10.19 -1.60
C THR A 450 -42.53 -9.80 -2.60
N ASP A 451 -42.16 -9.57 -3.86
CA ASP A 451 -43.14 -9.67 -4.95
C ASP A 451 -43.40 -11.13 -5.34
N HIS A 452 -44.29 -11.34 -6.30
CA HIS A 452 -44.61 -12.65 -6.88
C HIS A 452 -43.40 -13.31 -7.58
N ASP A 453 -42.37 -12.55 -7.95
CA ASP A 453 -41.09 -13.06 -8.50
C ASP A 453 -40.07 -13.46 -7.43
N LYS A 454 -40.45 -13.41 -6.15
CA LYS A 454 -39.61 -13.64 -4.96
C LYS A 454 -38.50 -12.61 -4.77
N LYS A 455 -38.57 -11.43 -5.40
CA LYS A 455 -37.61 -10.37 -5.14
C LYS A 455 -37.92 -9.72 -3.80
N LEU A 456 -36.88 -9.46 -3.01
CA LEU A 456 -37.03 -8.85 -1.70
C LEU A 456 -37.62 -7.44 -1.80
N LYS A 457 -38.72 -7.19 -1.08
CA LYS A 457 -39.37 -5.88 -0.94
C LYS A 457 -39.24 -5.29 0.47
N GLY A 458 -39.13 -6.15 1.48
CA GLY A 458 -38.97 -5.70 2.84
C GLY A 458 -38.95 -6.82 3.87
N ILE A 459 -39.01 -6.43 5.13
CA ILE A 459 -39.16 -7.31 6.28
C ILE A 459 -40.19 -6.73 7.24
N VAL A 460 -40.98 -7.60 7.86
CA VAL A 460 -41.93 -7.25 8.92
C VAL A 460 -41.66 -8.13 10.12
N THR A 461 -41.59 -7.52 11.30
CA THR A 461 -41.38 -8.21 12.57
C THR A 461 -42.63 -8.22 13.45
N SER A 462 -42.64 -9.08 14.47
CA SER A 462 -43.70 -9.09 15.49
C SER A 462 -43.87 -7.72 16.16
N PHE A 463 -42.78 -6.97 16.32
CA PHE A 463 -42.81 -5.59 16.83
C PHE A 463 -43.51 -4.62 15.87
N ASP A 464 -43.27 -4.74 14.57
CA ASP A 464 -43.90 -3.87 13.56
C ASP A 464 -45.42 -4.08 13.52
N VAL A 465 -45.89 -5.34 13.61
CA VAL A 465 -47.32 -5.66 13.71
C VAL A 465 -47.93 -5.10 15.00
N THR A 466 -47.24 -5.26 16.13
CA THR A 466 -47.69 -4.71 17.42
C THR A 466 -47.81 -3.18 17.38
N LYS A 467 -46.81 -2.52 16.78
CA LYS A 467 -46.82 -1.07 16.58
C LYS A 467 -47.96 -0.63 15.66
N ALA A 468 -48.26 -1.39 14.61
CA ALA A 468 -49.37 -1.11 13.70
C ALA A 468 -50.72 -1.06 14.42
N ILE A 469 -50.96 -2.02 15.32
CA ILE A 469 -52.17 -2.08 16.13
C ILE A 469 -52.26 -0.86 17.06
N ALA A 470 -51.16 -0.52 17.74
CA ALA A 470 -51.12 0.64 18.63
C ALA A 470 -51.36 1.99 17.91
N GLU A 471 -50.93 2.10 16.65
CA GLU A 471 -51.06 3.30 15.82
C GLU A 471 -52.30 3.28 14.89
N ASN A 472 -53.20 2.29 15.00
CA ASN A 472 -54.36 2.07 14.12
C ASN A 472 -54.02 2.05 12.61
N LYS A 473 -52.87 1.46 12.25
CA LYS A 473 -52.46 1.27 10.85
C LYS A 473 -52.98 -0.06 10.31
N SER A 474 -53.72 -0.03 9.21
CA SER A 474 -54.31 -1.21 8.57
C SER A 474 -53.56 -1.67 7.31
N GLU A 475 -52.84 -0.78 6.63
CA GLU A 475 -52.14 -1.11 5.39
C GLU A 475 -50.75 -1.69 5.67
N LEU A 476 -50.44 -2.81 5.01
CA LEU A 476 -49.15 -3.49 5.13
C LEU A 476 -47.98 -2.58 4.74
N GLU A 477 -48.14 -1.76 3.69
CA GLU A 477 -47.09 -0.85 3.22
C GLU A 477 -46.56 0.09 4.31
N ASN A 478 -47.41 0.45 5.27
CA ASN A 478 -47.08 1.37 6.37
C ASN A 478 -46.23 0.73 7.49
N ILE A 479 -46.03 -0.60 7.44
CA ILE A 479 -45.28 -1.35 8.46
C ILE A 479 -44.07 -2.09 7.88
N ILE A 480 -43.95 -2.16 6.55
CA ILE A 480 -42.81 -2.81 5.89
C ILE A 480 -41.55 -1.98 6.11
N THR A 481 -40.52 -2.61 6.69
CA THR A 481 -39.17 -2.05 6.65
C THR A 481 -38.57 -2.31 5.26
N LYS A 482 -38.58 -1.29 4.40
CA LYS A 482 -38.10 -1.38 2.99
C LYS A 482 -36.56 -1.42 2.87
N ARG A 483 -35.84 -0.75 3.78
CA ARG A 483 -34.36 -0.75 3.80
C ARG A 483 -33.83 -1.94 4.58
N VAL A 484 -33.80 -3.08 3.92
CA VAL A 484 -33.40 -4.36 4.53
C VAL A 484 -31.91 -4.59 4.35
N ILE A 485 -31.22 -4.95 5.44
CA ILE A 485 -29.84 -5.42 5.36
C ILE A 485 -29.84 -6.90 5.03
N THR A 486 -29.11 -7.30 4.00
CA THR A 486 -29.10 -8.67 3.48
C THR A 486 -27.73 -9.33 3.54
N THR A 487 -27.72 -10.63 3.28
CA THR A 487 -26.53 -11.47 3.16
C THR A 487 -26.64 -12.41 1.95
N THR A 488 -25.58 -13.14 1.64
CA THR A 488 -25.54 -14.11 0.53
C THR A 488 -25.08 -15.46 1.07
N ASP A 489 -25.43 -16.53 0.36
CA ASP A 489 -25.08 -17.92 0.72
C ASP A 489 -23.60 -18.15 1.00
N ASN A 490 -22.76 -17.41 0.28
CA ASN A 490 -21.31 -17.56 0.25
C ASN A 490 -20.59 -16.59 1.20
N GLU A 491 -21.34 -15.83 2.01
CA GLU A 491 -20.81 -14.95 3.03
C GLU A 491 -20.49 -15.76 4.30
N PRO A 492 -19.33 -15.55 4.96
CA PRO A 492 -19.00 -16.23 6.21
C PRO A 492 -19.96 -15.85 7.35
N ILE A 493 -20.27 -16.80 8.23
CA ILE A 493 -21.21 -16.56 9.36
C ILE A 493 -20.75 -15.44 10.28
N THR A 494 -19.43 -15.27 10.45
CA THR A 494 -18.85 -14.20 11.28
C THR A 494 -19.06 -12.81 10.69
N ILE A 495 -19.13 -12.71 9.35
CA ILE A 495 -19.46 -11.45 8.66
C ILE A 495 -20.95 -11.16 8.79
N ALA A 496 -21.81 -12.17 8.65
CA ALA A 496 -23.25 -12.04 8.91
C ALA A 496 -23.53 -11.60 10.36
N ALA A 497 -22.88 -12.22 11.34
CA ALA A 497 -22.96 -11.84 12.76
C ALA A 497 -22.53 -10.38 12.98
N ARG A 498 -21.44 -9.95 12.35
CA ARG A 498 -20.99 -8.56 12.41
C ARG A 498 -22.01 -7.60 11.78
N LYS A 499 -22.60 -7.94 10.63
CA LYS A 499 -23.68 -7.16 10.01
C LYS A 499 -24.87 -7.00 10.97
N MET A 500 -25.29 -8.07 11.63
CA MET A 500 -26.35 -8.03 12.64
C MET A 500 -26.00 -7.07 13.79
N LYS A 501 -24.82 -7.25 14.40
CA LYS A 501 -24.35 -6.40 15.51
C LYS A 501 -24.23 -4.93 15.12
N THR A 502 -23.65 -4.61 13.97
CA THR A 502 -23.43 -3.23 13.52
C THR A 502 -24.74 -2.51 13.19
N ASN A 503 -25.74 -3.21 12.66
CA ASN A 503 -27.03 -2.61 12.32
C ASN A 503 -28.08 -2.79 13.44
N GLN A 504 -27.70 -3.40 14.57
CA GLN A 504 -28.58 -3.70 15.71
C GLN A 504 -29.85 -4.48 15.31
N ILE A 505 -29.67 -5.48 14.44
CA ILE A 505 -30.75 -6.35 13.95
C ILE A 505 -30.47 -7.80 14.31
N SER A 506 -31.52 -8.61 14.42
CA SER A 506 -31.46 -10.03 14.81
C SER A 506 -31.61 -11.02 13.65
N ALA A 507 -31.85 -10.54 12.42
CA ALA A 507 -31.96 -11.40 11.25
C ALA A 507 -31.48 -10.72 9.96
N LEU A 508 -31.04 -11.53 9.01
CA LEU A 508 -30.60 -11.11 7.69
C LEU A 508 -31.27 -12.00 6.63
N PRO A 509 -32.04 -11.42 5.69
CA PRO A 509 -32.51 -12.15 4.54
C PRO A 509 -31.35 -12.53 3.64
N VAL A 510 -31.33 -13.77 3.19
CA VAL A 510 -30.33 -14.31 2.28
C VAL A 510 -30.85 -14.16 0.87
N ILE A 511 -30.11 -13.46 0.00
CA ILE A 511 -30.50 -13.20 -1.39
C ILE A 511 -29.44 -13.69 -2.38
N ASP A 512 -29.86 -13.91 -3.62
CA ASP A 512 -28.97 -14.14 -4.76
C ASP A 512 -28.58 -12.83 -5.48
N ASN A 513 -27.80 -12.96 -6.55
CA ASN A 513 -27.33 -11.83 -7.37
C ASN A 513 -28.46 -11.09 -8.11
N HIS A 514 -29.67 -11.65 -8.18
CA HIS A 514 -30.85 -11.06 -8.80
C HIS A 514 -31.85 -10.52 -7.75
N ASN A 515 -31.40 -10.37 -6.50
CA ASN A 515 -32.20 -9.92 -5.36
C ASN A 515 -33.38 -10.85 -5.01
N LYS A 516 -33.31 -12.14 -5.40
CA LYS A 516 -34.32 -13.13 -5.04
C LYS A 516 -33.99 -13.76 -3.68
N VAL A 517 -35.01 -13.91 -2.84
CA VAL A 517 -34.86 -14.47 -1.49
C VAL A 517 -34.57 -15.97 -1.56
N GLN A 518 -33.45 -16.35 -0.96
CA GLN A 518 -32.97 -17.73 -0.84
C GLN A 518 -33.16 -18.31 0.57
N GLY A 519 -33.44 -17.47 1.57
CA GLY A 519 -33.61 -17.88 2.96
C GLY A 519 -33.49 -16.73 3.95
N ILE A 520 -33.37 -17.06 5.23
CA ILE A 520 -33.09 -16.13 6.33
C ILE A 520 -32.06 -16.76 7.27
N ILE A 521 -31.21 -15.94 7.88
CA ILE A 521 -30.34 -16.35 8.97
C ILE A 521 -30.57 -15.41 10.16
N THR A 522 -30.70 -15.95 11.37
CA THR A 522 -30.96 -15.18 12.59
C THR A 522 -29.75 -15.20 13.53
N SER A 523 -29.76 -14.33 14.55
CA SER A 523 -28.74 -14.34 15.60
C SER A 523 -28.71 -15.65 16.39
N GLU A 524 -29.86 -16.34 16.49
CA GLU A 524 -29.97 -17.65 17.14
C GLU A 524 -29.27 -18.74 16.34
N ASP A 525 -29.26 -18.65 15.01
CA ASP A 525 -28.54 -19.60 14.14
C ASP A 525 -27.00 -19.44 14.23
N LEU A 526 -26.53 -18.32 14.78
CA LEU A 526 -25.11 -17.94 14.82
C LEU A 526 -24.44 -18.22 16.17
N MET A 527 -25.22 -18.51 17.21
CA MET A 527 -24.76 -18.94 18.54
C MET A 527 -24.49 -20.43 18.54
#